data_AF-A0A0F9KES3-F1
#
_entry.id   AF-A0A0F9KES3-F1
#
_cell.length_a   1.000
_cell.length_b   1.000
_cell.length_c   1.000
_cell.angle_alpha   90.00
_cell.angle_beta   90.00
_cell.angle_gamma   90.00
#
_symmetry.space_group_name_H-M   'P 1'
#
loop_
_entity.id
_entity.type
_entity.pdbx_description
1 polymer ?
#
loop_
_entity_poly.entity_id
_entity_poly.type
_entity_poly.pdbx_seq_one_letter_code
_entity_poly.pdbx_strand_id
1 'polypeptide(L)'
;MAIKTMSAEDFRSQGYLQEVNRRFLHPLGLALSIVTDTDGPERFGGIWDYRDDPEGMLFGDSDLEEQEAKDKAIKVNAEFSEKEKVRTETVGGVVQLIPGVDDFILK
;
A
#
# COMPACT_ATOMS: atom_id res chain seq x y z
N MET A 1 13.34 -22.85 1.85
CA MET A 1 13.83 -21.46 1.99
C MET A 1 13.11 -20.83 3.17
N ALA A 2 13.81 -20.17 4.08
CA ALA A 2 13.14 -19.37 5.13
C ALA A 2 12.64 -18.07 4.50
N ILE A 3 11.39 -17.72 4.75
CA ILE A 3 10.80 -16.46 4.25
C ILE A 3 11.27 -15.33 5.17
N LYS A 4 11.86 -14.28 4.58
CA LYS A 4 12.21 -13.06 5.32
C LYS A 4 10.96 -12.21 5.51
N THR A 5 10.71 -11.76 6.73
CA THR A 5 9.60 -10.86 7.08
C THR A 5 10.11 -9.45 7.37
N MET A 6 9.19 -8.48 7.34
CA MET A 6 9.42 -7.07 7.69
C MET A 6 8.55 -6.73 8.91
N SER A 7 9.03 -5.84 9.79
CA SER A 7 8.24 -5.35 10.93
C SER A 7 7.17 -4.34 10.46
N ALA A 8 6.17 -4.07 11.30
CA ALA A 8 5.18 -3.04 10.97
C ALA A 8 5.81 -1.63 10.96
N GLU A 9 6.75 -1.37 11.87
CA GLU A 9 7.53 -0.13 11.91
C GLU A 9 8.34 0.10 10.63
N ASP A 10 9.04 -0.94 10.16
CA ASP A 10 9.75 -0.87 8.88
C ASP A 10 8.74 -0.60 7.75
N PHE A 11 7.63 -1.33 7.71
CA PHE A 11 6.61 -1.16 6.67
C PHE A 11 6.04 0.28 6.62
N ARG A 12 5.80 0.88 7.79
CA ARG A 12 5.34 2.27 7.94
C ARG A 12 6.41 3.27 7.54
N SER A 13 7.61 3.14 8.11
CA SER A 13 8.72 4.09 7.94
C SER A 13 9.20 4.14 6.49
N GLN A 14 9.13 3.02 5.76
CA GLN A 14 9.48 2.95 4.35
C GLN A 14 8.41 3.59 3.44
N GLY A 15 7.20 3.86 3.95
CA GLY A 15 6.11 4.49 3.20
C GLY A 15 5.09 3.53 2.60
N TYR A 16 5.28 2.21 2.75
CA TYR A 16 4.37 1.24 2.15
C TYR A 16 2.96 1.30 2.72
N LEU A 17 2.81 1.55 4.03
CA LEU A 17 1.49 1.69 4.64
C LEU A 17 0.68 2.82 3.98
N GLN A 18 1.31 3.99 3.84
CA GLN A 18 0.69 5.16 3.21
C GLN A 18 0.26 4.83 1.78
N GLU A 19 1.13 4.21 0.99
CA GLU A 19 0.85 4.01 -0.43
C GLU A 19 -0.11 2.84 -0.72
N VAL A 20 -0.06 1.76 0.08
CA VAL A 20 -1.09 0.70 0.03
C VAL A 20 -2.46 1.28 0.37
N ASN A 21 -2.52 2.11 1.40
CA ASN A 21 -3.74 2.80 1.79
C ASN A 21 -4.20 3.76 0.68
N ARG A 22 -3.38 4.74 0.29
CA ARG A 22 -3.75 5.78 -0.69
C ARG A 22 -4.11 5.23 -2.06
N ARG A 23 -3.37 4.25 -2.58
CA ARG A 23 -3.50 3.78 -3.97
C ARG A 23 -4.47 2.62 -4.16
N PHE A 24 -4.72 1.83 -3.11
CA PHE A 24 -5.52 0.61 -3.23
C PHE A 24 -6.68 0.54 -2.24
N LEU A 25 -6.43 0.70 -0.94
CA LEU A 25 -7.48 0.49 0.06
C LEU A 25 -8.44 1.67 0.17
N HIS A 26 -7.94 2.91 0.20
CA HIS A 26 -8.74 4.13 0.32
C HIS A 26 -9.80 4.25 -0.80
N PRO A 27 -9.47 4.02 -2.09
CA PRO A 27 -10.47 3.97 -3.17
C PRO A 27 -11.59 2.94 -2.96
N LEU A 28 -11.37 1.91 -2.13
CA LEU A 28 -12.34 0.88 -1.78
C LEU A 28 -13.04 1.16 -0.44
N GLY A 29 -12.82 2.33 0.18
CA GLY A 29 -13.34 2.65 1.52
C GLY A 29 -12.67 1.86 2.64
N LEU A 30 -11.44 1.38 2.46
CA LEU A 30 -10.70 0.58 3.42
C LEU A 30 -9.39 1.26 3.84
N ALA A 31 -8.84 0.90 5.00
CA ALA A 31 -7.46 1.23 5.35
C ALA A 31 -6.82 0.16 6.24
N LEU A 32 -5.56 -0.17 5.98
CA LEU A 32 -4.74 -0.94 6.91
C LEU A 32 -4.22 -0.02 8.02
N SER A 33 -4.39 -0.44 9.26
CA SER A 33 -3.88 0.28 10.43
C SER A 33 -2.64 -0.40 11.03
N ILE A 34 -1.82 0.41 11.68
CA ILE A 34 -0.78 -0.03 12.60
C ILE A 34 -1.17 0.45 13.99
N VAL A 35 -0.98 -0.42 14.97
CA VAL A 35 -1.20 -0.10 16.38
C VAL A 35 0.12 -0.17 17.14
N THR A 36 0.27 0.75 18.07
CA THR A 36 1.42 0.82 18.98
C THR A 36 0.87 0.63 20.38
N ASP A 37 1.29 -0.45 21.05
CA ASP A 37 1.02 -0.61 22.48
C ASP A 37 1.96 0.33 23.25
N THR A 38 1.55 0.85 24.42
CA THR A 38 2.21 1.97 25.13
C THR A 38 3.73 1.82 25.32
N ASP A 39 4.23 0.58 25.41
CA ASP A 39 5.66 0.25 25.52
C ASP A 39 6.09 -0.88 24.55
N GLY A 40 5.26 -1.19 23.56
CA GLY A 40 5.44 -2.34 22.66
C GLY A 40 5.87 -1.96 21.24
N PRO A 41 6.43 -2.92 20.47
CA PRO A 41 6.74 -2.68 19.06
C PRO A 41 5.45 -2.42 18.26
N GLU A 42 5.57 -1.64 17.19
CA GLU A 42 4.48 -1.45 16.24
C GLU A 42 4.04 -2.81 15.67
N ARG A 43 2.73 -3.02 15.58
CA ARG A 43 2.13 -4.21 14.96
C ARG A 43 1.05 -3.80 13.97
N PHE A 44 0.85 -4.62 12.93
CA PHE A 44 -0.32 -4.48 12.08
C PHE A 44 -1.57 -4.66 12.94
N GLY A 45 -2.44 -3.67 12.92
CA GLY A 45 -3.71 -3.71 13.65
C GLY A 45 -4.70 -4.56 12.87
N GLY A 46 -5.46 -3.89 12.01
CA GLY A 46 -6.47 -4.52 11.16
C GLY A 46 -6.91 -3.61 10.03
N ILE A 47 -7.96 -4.02 9.33
CA ILE A 47 -8.58 -3.22 8.28
C ILE A 47 -9.70 -2.38 8.88
N TRP A 48 -9.63 -1.07 8.67
CA TRP A 48 -10.73 -0.14 8.87
C TRP A 48 -11.68 -0.23 7.69
N ASP A 49 -12.98 -0.28 7.95
CA ASP A 49 -14.03 -0.47 6.95
C ASP A 49 -15.01 0.71 6.99
N TYR A 50 -14.88 1.57 5.99
CA TYR A 50 -15.66 2.79 5.78
C TYR A 50 -16.45 2.71 4.47
N ARG A 51 -16.75 1.50 3.98
CA ARG A 51 -17.49 1.32 2.72
C ARG A 51 -18.92 1.88 2.74
N ASP A 52 -19.51 1.97 3.94
CA ASP A 52 -20.83 2.57 4.13
C ASP A 52 -20.77 4.11 4.30
N ASP A 53 -19.56 4.68 4.43
CA ASP A 53 -19.35 6.13 4.47
C ASP A 53 -19.33 6.69 3.03
N PRO A 54 -20.18 7.68 2.68
CA PRO A 54 -20.20 8.28 1.36
C PRO A 54 -18.85 8.87 0.89
N GLU A 55 -18.03 9.37 1.82
CA GLU A 55 -16.70 9.92 1.51
C GLU A 55 -15.61 8.83 1.52
N GLY A 56 -15.91 7.66 2.10
CA GLY A 56 -15.02 6.52 2.21
C GLY A 56 -13.85 6.80 3.15
N MET A 57 -12.63 6.58 2.66
CA MET A 57 -11.40 6.81 3.44
C MET A 57 -10.43 7.68 2.65
N LEU A 58 -9.99 8.77 3.26
CA LEU A 58 -9.07 9.74 2.68
C LEU A 58 -8.05 10.17 3.73
N PHE A 59 -6.87 10.58 3.28
CA PHE A 59 -5.98 11.38 4.12
C PHE A 59 -6.51 12.82 4.17
N GLY A 60 -6.32 13.50 5.30
CA GLY A 60 -6.54 14.94 5.35
C GLY A 60 -5.50 15.68 4.50
N ASP A 61 -5.86 16.85 3.99
CA ASP A 61 -4.96 17.64 3.14
C ASP A 61 -3.61 17.92 3.84
N SER A 62 -3.64 18.21 5.14
CA SER A 62 -2.44 18.43 5.94
C SER A 62 -1.52 17.22 5.99
N ASP A 63 -2.06 15.99 5.98
CA ASP A 63 -1.28 14.76 6.06
C ASP A 63 -0.42 14.56 4.81
N LEU A 64 -0.89 15.03 3.65
CA LEU A 64 -0.19 14.91 2.37
C LEU A 64 0.71 16.11 2.07
N GLU A 65 0.52 17.23 2.76
CA GLU A 65 1.37 18.41 2.64
C GLU A 65 2.71 18.25 3.33
N GLU A 66 2.78 17.39 4.36
CA GLU A 66 4.01 17.08 5.07
C GLU A 66 5.10 16.55 4.13
N GLN A 67 6.32 17.08 4.30
CA GLN A 67 7.45 16.67 3.46
C GLN A 67 7.74 15.16 3.61
N GLU A 68 7.56 14.60 4.81
CA GLU A 68 7.77 13.17 5.06
C GLU A 68 6.81 12.30 4.21
N ALA A 69 5.54 12.69 4.08
CA ALA A 69 4.56 11.97 3.27
C ALA A 69 4.93 11.99 1.78
N LYS A 70 5.43 13.14 1.30
CA LYS A 70 5.93 13.30 -0.07
C LYS A 70 7.16 12.45 -0.34
N ASP A 71 8.12 12.44 0.59
CA ASP A 71 9.36 11.68 0.48
C ASP A 71 9.08 10.17 0.44
N LYS A 72 8.17 9.69 1.30
CA LYS A 72 7.68 8.30 1.29
C LYS A 72 7.05 7.94 -0.05
N ALA A 73 6.18 8.79 -0.59
CA ALA A 73 5.56 8.55 -1.88
C ALA A 73 6.58 8.50 -3.02
N ILE A 74 7.55 9.43 -3.06
CA ILE A 74 8.64 9.44 -4.05
C ILE A 74 9.43 8.14 -3.99
N LYS A 75 9.84 7.73 -2.79
CA LYS A 75 10.61 6.51 -2.57
C LYS A 75 9.88 5.26 -3.06
N VAL A 76 8.64 5.06 -2.62
CA VAL A 76 7.85 3.89 -3.00
C VAL A 76 7.61 3.87 -4.51
N ASN A 77 7.38 5.03 -5.15
CA ASN A 77 7.23 5.09 -6.60
C ASN A 77 8.52 4.71 -7.34
N ALA A 78 9.69 5.11 -6.84
CA ALA A 78 10.96 4.70 -7.42
C ALA A 78 11.14 3.19 -7.35
N GLU A 79 10.94 2.60 -6.17
CA GLU A 79 11.03 1.13 -5.96
C GLU A 79 10.03 0.36 -6.81
N PHE A 80 8.79 0.86 -6.91
CA PHE A 80 7.75 0.25 -7.73
C PHE A 80 8.12 0.27 -9.21
N SER A 81 8.66 1.39 -9.71
CA SER A 81 9.11 1.55 -11.10
C SER A 81 10.29 0.64 -11.44
N GLU A 82 11.22 0.44 -10.50
CA GLU A 82 12.30 -0.53 -10.67
C GLU A 82 11.78 -1.96 -10.77
N LYS A 83 10.80 -2.32 -9.94
CA LYS A 83 10.20 -3.67 -9.96
C LYS A 83 9.29 -3.88 -11.17
N GLU A 84 8.57 -2.87 -11.62
CA GLU A 84 7.70 -2.95 -12.80
C GLU A 84 8.45 -3.48 -14.01
N LYS A 85 9.65 -2.98 -14.30
CA LYS A 85 10.46 -3.45 -15.45
C LYS A 85 10.69 -4.96 -15.39
N VAL A 86 11.20 -5.43 -14.26
CA VAL A 86 11.50 -6.85 -14.04
C VAL A 86 10.22 -7.69 -14.08
N ARG A 87 9.12 -7.20 -13.50
CA ARG A 87 7.85 -7.91 -13.41
C ARG A 87 7.16 -8.02 -14.77
N THR A 88 7.17 -6.97 -15.57
CA THR A 88 6.62 -7.01 -16.92
C THR A 88 7.34 -8.05 -17.78
N GLU A 89 8.66 -8.13 -17.67
CA GLU A 89 9.46 -9.16 -18.37
C GLU A 89 9.23 -10.58 -17.84
N THR A 90 9.06 -10.74 -16.52
CA THR A 90 9.01 -12.07 -15.88
C THR A 90 7.59 -12.67 -15.84
N VAL A 91 6.59 -11.84 -15.55
CA VAL A 91 5.21 -12.28 -15.25
C VAL A 91 4.16 -11.53 -16.07
N GLY A 92 4.57 -10.76 -17.08
CA GLY A 92 3.67 -10.13 -18.06
C GLY A 92 3.00 -8.83 -17.59
N GLY A 93 3.34 -8.34 -16.39
CA GLY A 93 2.85 -7.05 -15.92
C GLY A 93 3.17 -6.75 -14.46
N VAL A 94 2.79 -5.56 -14.02
CA VAL A 94 2.94 -5.10 -12.64
C VAL A 94 2.04 -5.88 -11.69
N VAL A 95 0.75 -5.95 -12.00
CA VAL A 95 -0.21 -6.81 -11.31
C VAL A 95 -0.21 -8.15 -12.02
N GLN A 96 -0.13 -9.23 -11.25
CA GLN A 96 -0.17 -10.56 -11.83
C GLN A 96 -1.56 -10.84 -12.37
N LEU A 97 -1.64 -11.23 -13.63
CA LEU A 97 -2.90 -11.60 -14.27
C LEU A 97 -3.45 -12.90 -13.67
N ILE A 98 -4.76 -12.94 -13.49
CA ILE A 98 -5.57 -14.09 -13.11
C ILE A 98 -6.08 -14.72 -14.42
N PRO A 99 -5.61 -15.94 -14.76
CA PRO A 99 -6.06 -16.64 -15.97
C PRO A 99 -7.58 -16.80 -16.02
N GLY A 100 -8.20 -16.50 -17.17
CA GLY A 100 -9.65 -16.58 -17.36
C GLY A 100 -10.46 -15.39 -16.84
N VAL A 101 -9.84 -14.47 -16.09
CA VAL A 101 -10.49 -13.21 -15.63
C VAL A 101 -9.95 -12.03 -16.43
N ASP A 102 -8.63 -11.89 -16.49
CA ASP A 102 -8.00 -10.71 -17.12
C ASP A 102 -7.96 -10.78 -18.66
N ASP A 103 -8.38 -11.91 -19.25
CA ASP A 103 -8.55 -12.07 -20.70
C ASP A 103 -9.60 -11.10 -21.29
N PHE A 104 -10.41 -10.47 -20.44
CA PHE A 104 -11.52 -9.58 -20.80
C PHE A 104 -11.33 -8.12 -20.40
N ILE A 105 -10.35 -7.82 -19.52
CA ILE A 105 -10.19 -6.49 -18.89
C ILE A 105 -9.14 -5.62 -19.63
N LEU A 106 -8.24 -6.23 -20.40
CA LEU A 106 -7.16 -5.54 -21.12
C LEU A 106 -7.38 -5.41 -22.64
N LYS A 107 -8.64 -5.27 -23.09
CA LYS A 107 -8.94 -4.91 -24.50
C LYS A 107 -8.97 -3.41 -24.72
#